data_AF-A0A6P0SNL0-F1
#
_entry.id   AF-A0A6P0SNL0-F1
#
_cell.length_a   1.000
_cell.length_b   1.000
_cell.length_c   1.000
_cell.angle_alpha   90.00
_cell.angle_beta   90.00
_cell.angle_gamma   90.00
#
_symmetry.space_group_name_H-M   'P 1'
#
loop_
_entity.id
_entity.type
_entity.pdbx_description
1 polymer ?
#
loop_
_entity_poly.entity_id
_entity_poly.type
_entity_poly.pdbx_seq_one_letter_code
_entity_poly.pdbx_strand_id
1 'polypeptide(L)'
;EWLPDNLNKSNQADEPISSQSQRERLRNIADKMIYAERAETEDFLVTESLANLANNYRKQIPITVVIGAKGSGKTYTFMQIIRRKEWQNFIEDVGVTNVDITVDSTALIAPIISSNNLNDKAKEIVDDLRKHCAEEIGLTPPVDDSEVKDYIRYGYQQELHEGEWRDRWLDVIAKSLGMTGKGRDLPKYLADNKQKIVAVIDGLEDLFQEFDQDKAQQTALRALLQEVPQWLEQQPLRCLGIIIFVRQDILTASVRQNSGQMKSRYQPYTLRWNRETVLRLVAWVADKADISLKLKPAGLQDMNEAELTEALTPLWGKKLGNDRSKQPRSAPFVIAALSDYNGQIQSRDVVRLLKIAAEKSISIDDKNYWQDRVLVPKAIRRCLDECSKAKIEEIELENEPLKRVFNKLRQLPPDNKKSPFQLESIRLSAEDISLLKDNGVIIADGDKYYISEIFRLGLGFSQNVGKPKIMALYRRARQRL
;
A
#
# COMPACT_ATOMS: atom_id res chain seq x y z
N GLU A 1 -60.31 -15.60 -26.95
CA GLU A 1 -59.86 -17.01 -26.97
C GLU A 1 -58.91 -17.20 -28.15
N TRP A 2 -57.89 -18.03 -28.19
CA TRP A 2 -57.04 -18.74 -27.23
C TRP A 2 -56.03 -19.48 -28.15
N LEU A 3 -54.72 -19.11 -28.12
CA LEU A 3 -53.48 -19.85 -28.51
C LEU A 3 -53.41 -20.69 -29.82
N PRO A 4 -52.24 -20.85 -30.50
CA PRO A 4 -51.03 -21.43 -29.89
C PRO A 4 -49.63 -21.00 -30.41
N ASP A 5 -48.64 -21.49 -29.66
CA ASP A 5 -47.23 -21.78 -29.95
C ASP A 5 -46.27 -20.68 -30.40
N ASN A 6 -45.35 -20.33 -29.49
CA ASN A 6 -43.91 -20.40 -29.75
C ASN A 6 -43.13 -20.53 -28.44
N LEU A 7 -42.86 -21.78 -28.07
CA LEU A 7 -41.69 -22.20 -27.29
C LEU A 7 -40.42 -21.89 -28.10
N ASN A 8 -39.37 -21.43 -27.40
CA ASN A 8 -38.01 -21.08 -27.87
C ASN A 8 -37.73 -19.58 -28.05
N LYS A 9 -37.58 -18.87 -26.92
CA LYS A 9 -36.44 -17.97 -26.79
C LYS A 9 -35.46 -18.62 -25.84
N SER A 10 -34.46 -19.24 -26.45
CA SER A 10 -33.24 -19.71 -25.81
C SER A 10 -32.70 -18.65 -24.87
N ASN A 11 -32.57 -19.00 -23.59
CA ASN A 11 -31.51 -18.45 -22.76
C ASN A 11 -30.21 -18.58 -23.56
N GLN A 12 -29.62 -17.45 -23.97
CA GLN A 12 -28.22 -17.45 -24.38
C GLN A 12 -27.45 -17.90 -23.14
N ALA A 13 -27.05 -19.16 -23.12
CA ALA A 13 -26.03 -19.64 -22.21
C ALA A 13 -24.78 -18.81 -22.53
N ASP A 14 -24.29 -18.05 -21.54
CA ASP A 14 -23.01 -17.35 -21.65
C ASP A 14 -21.97 -18.33 -22.19
N GLU A 15 -21.38 -18.01 -23.34
CA GLU A 15 -20.26 -18.78 -23.86
C GLU A 15 -19.19 -18.85 -22.76
N PRO A 16 -18.62 -20.04 -22.46
CA PRO A 16 -17.61 -20.15 -21.44
C PRO A 16 -16.43 -19.24 -21.80
N ILE A 17 -16.15 -18.24 -20.94
CA ILE A 17 -15.07 -17.28 -21.16
C ILE A 17 -13.78 -18.07 -21.39
N SER A 18 -13.19 -17.92 -22.57
CA SER A 18 -11.95 -18.64 -22.89
C SER A 18 -10.84 -18.22 -21.91
N SER A 19 -9.99 -19.16 -21.51
CA SER A 19 -8.86 -18.85 -20.61
C SER A 19 -7.94 -17.77 -21.19
N GLN A 20 -7.94 -17.55 -22.50
CA GLN A 20 -7.24 -16.44 -23.13
C GLN A 20 -7.88 -15.07 -22.81
N SER A 21 -9.20 -14.94 -22.97
CA SER A 21 -9.93 -13.71 -22.62
C SER A 21 -9.76 -13.37 -21.12
N GLN A 22 -9.80 -14.37 -20.23
CA GLN A 22 -9.54 -14.19 -18.80
C GLN A 22 -8.11 -13.69 -18.52
N ARG A 23 -7.10 -14.22 -19.22
CA ARG A 23 -5.71 -13.75 -19.09
C ARG A 23 -5.56 -12.30 -19.56
N GLU A 24 -6.20 -11.92 -20.66
CA GLU A 24 -6.15 -10.56 -21.18
C GLU A 24 -6.84 -9.56 -20.24
N ARG A 25 -8.04 -9.91 -19.73
CA ARG A 25 -8.75 -9.11 -18.72
C ARG A 25 -7.91 -8.94 -17.45
N LEU A 26 -7.37 -10.04 -16.92
CA LEU A 26 -6.52 -10.00 -15.73
C LEU A 26 -5.28 -9.13 -15.94
N ARG A 27 -4.61 -9.24 -17.09
CA ARG A 27 -3.47 -8.39 -17.44
C ARG A 27 -3.85 -6.91 -17.43
N ASN A 28 -4.95 -6.55 -18.10
CA ASN A 28 -5.36 -5.16 -18.25
C ASN A 28 -5.82 -4.54 -16.92
N ILE A 29 -6.55 -5.29 -16.09
CA ILE A 29 -6.99 -4.81 -14.77
C ILE A 29 -5.81 -4.67 -13.83
N ALA A 30 -4.93 -5.68 -13.78
CA ALA A 30 -3.73 -5.62 -12.96
C ALA A 30 -2.85 -4.43 -13.36
N ASP A 31 -2.66 -4.16 -14.66
CA ASP A 31 -1.87 -3.02 -15.13
C ASP A 31 -2.40 -1.67 -14.62
N LYS A 32 -3.72 -1.47 -14.61
CA LYS A 32 -4.38 -0.28 -14.04
C LYS A 32 -4.19 -0.15 -12.53
N MET A 33 -3.93 -1.25 -11.82
CA MET A 33 -3.83 -1.31 -10.36
C MET A 33 -2.39 -1.32 -9.82
N ILE A 34 -1.35 -1.42 -10.67
CA ILE A 34 0.07 -1.40 -10.21
C ILE A 34 0.40 -0.07 -9.55
N TYR A 35 -0.02 1.04 -10.16
CA TYR A 35 0.25 2.38 -9.66
C TYR A 35 -1.00 2.95 -9.02
N ALA A 36 -0.92 3.14 -7.70
CA ALA A 36 -1.96 3.79 -6.90
C ALA A 36 -2.37 5.14 -7.48
N GLU A 37 -1.39 5.86 -8.05
CA GLU A 37 -1.58 7.18 -8.64
C GLU A 37 -2.40 7.13 -9.94
N ARG A 38 -2.59 5.94 -10.53
CA ARG A 38 -3.38 5.72 -11.76
C ARG A 38 -4.71 5.02 -11.52
N ALA A 39 -5.05 4.69 -10.26
CA ALA A 39 -6.26 3.95 -9.96
C ALA A 39 -7.50 4.81 -10.27
N GLU A 40 -8.09 4.59 -11.45
CA GLU A 40 -9.36 5.15 -11.91
C GLU A 40 -10.58 4.42 -11.32
N THR A 41 -10.36 3.43 -10.44
CA THR A 41 -11.44 2.66 -9.83
C THR A 41 -11.96 3.35 -8.58
N GLU A 42 -13.28 3.51 -8.52
CA GLU A 42 -13.98 4.02 -7.34
C GLU A 42 -14.03 2.95 -6.25
N ASP A 43 -14.20 1.68 -6.59
CA ASP A 43 -14.15 0.57 -5.63
C ASP A 43 -12.72 0.30 -5.11
N PHE A 44 -12.63 -0.13 -3.84
CA PHE A 44 -11.35 -0.53 -3.23
C PHE A 44 -11.47 -1.84 -2.44
N LEU A 45 -10.33 -2.52 -2.28
CA LEU A 45 -10.25 -3.64 -1.34
C LEU A 45 -10.28 -3.11 0.09
N VAL A 46 -11.38 -3.39 0.79
CA VAL A 46 -11.43 -3.20 2.25
C VAL A 46 -10.38 -4.09 2.88
N THR A 47 -9.44 -3.51 3.63
CA THR A 47 -8.47 -4.27 4.43
C THR A 47 -8.84 -4.17 5.90
N GLU A 48 -8.29 -5.05 6.73
CA GLU A 48 -8.47 -4.99 8.19
C GLU A 48 -8.14 -3.60 8.75
N SER A 49 -7.08 -2.96 8.25
CA SER A 49 -6.68 -1.61 8.66
C SER A 49 -7.75 -0.57 8.36
N LEU A 50 -8.42 -0.66 7.20
CA LEU A 50 -9.50 0.26 6.81
C LEU A 50 -10.80 -0.03 7.55
N ALA A 51 -11.11 -1.32 7.75
CA ALA A 51 -12.24 -1.74 8.56
C ALA A 51 -12.10 -1.26 10.00
N ASN A 52 -10.92 -1.38 10.60
CA ASN A 52 -10.62 -0.87 11.94
C ASN A 52 -10.73 0.66 12.00
N LEU A 53 -10.21 1.36 10.98
CA LEU A 53 -10.29 2.81 10.89
C LEU A 53 -11.76 3.29 10.84
N ALA A 54 -12.56 2.72 9.94
CA ALA A 54 -13.98 3.05 9.83
C ALA A 54 -14.76 2.70 11.12
N ASN A 55 -14.55 1.51 11.68
CA ASN A 55 -15.24 1.08 12.90
C ASN A 55 -14.90 1.94 14.13
N ASN A 56 -13.63 2.31 14.33
CA ASN A 56 -13.21 3.09 15.50
C ASN A 56 -13.61 4.56 15.43
N TYR A 57 -13.79 5.09 14.21
CA TYR A 57 -14.20 6.47 13.97
C TYR A 57 -15.57 6.58 13.30
N ARG A 58 -16.46 5.60 13.53
CA ARG A 58 -17.84 5.62 13.00
C ARG A 58 -18.73 6.69 13.61
N LYS A 59 -18.45 7.09 14.87
CA LYS A 59 -19.26 8.03 15.68
C LYS A 59 -18.48 9.29 16.08
N GLN A 60 -17.25 9.44 15.61
CA GLN A 60 -16.37 10.55 15.99
C GLN A 60 -15.42 10.88 14.84
N ILE A 61 -14.96 12.11 14.82
CA ILE A 61 -14.02 12.59 13.81
C ILE A 61 -12.65 11.92 14.01
N PRO A 62 -12.02 11.38 12.95
CA PRO A 62 -10.73 10.71 13.05
C PRO A 62 -9.61 11.65 13.42
N ILE A 63 -8.85 11.29 14.45
CA ILE A 63 -7.54 11.85 14.81
C ILE A 63 -6.58 10.68 14.93
N THR A 64 -5.79 10.43 13.89
CA THR A 64 -4.99 9.22 13.80
C THR A 64 -3.79 9.33 12.87
N VAL A 65 -2.82 8.45 13.11
CA VAL A 65 -1.65 8.26 12.26
C VAL A 65 -1.74 6.87 11.64
N VAL A 66 -1.75 6.80 10.31
CA VAL A 66 -1.75 5.56 9.54
C VAL A 66 -0.32 5.23 9.14
N ILE A 67 0.25 4.25 9.83
CA ILE A 67 1.64 3.82 9.62
C ILE A 67 1.68 2.79 8.49
N GLY A 68 2.66 2.87 7.60
CA GLY A 68 2.86 1.87 6.55
C GLY A 68 4.32 1.68 6.16
N ALA A 69 4.68 0.48 5.70
CA ALA A 69 5.96 0.27 5.04
C ALA A 69 5.97 0.91 3.63
N LYS A 70 7.14 0.99 2.99
CA LYS A 70 7.21 1.39 1.58
C LYS A 70 6.38 0.40 0.74
N GLY A 71 5.58 0.92 -0.18
CA GLY A 71 4.70 0.11 -1.02
C GLY A 71 3.53 -0.56 -0.29
N SER A 72 3.20 -0.12 0.93
CA SER A 72 2.03 -0.64 1.67
C SER A 72 0.69 -0.13 1.15
N GLY A 73 0.68 0.85 0.23
CA GLY A 73 -0.53 1.45 -0.33
C GLY A 73 -1.01 2.74 0.35
N LYS A 74 -0.14 3.49 1.06
CA LYS A 74 -0.49 4.78 1.69
C LYS A 74 -1.20 5.74 0.74
N THR A 75 -0.55 6.08 -0.37
CA THR A 75 -1.10 6.98 -1.41
C THR A 75 -2.36 6.42 -2.07
N TYR A 76 -2.46 5.09 -2.23
CA TYR A 76 -3.71 4.47 -2.68
C TYR A 76 -4.83 4.73 -1.68
N THR A 77 -4.62 4.41 -0.41
CA THR A 77 -5.60 4.62 0.65
C THR A 77 -5.97 6.09 0.79
N PHE A 78 -5.01 7.00 0.71
CA PHE A 78 -5.24 8.45 0.65
C PHE A 78 -6.23 8.79 -0.47
N MET A 79 -5.95 8.37 -1.70
CA MET A 79 -6.84 8.62 -2.85
C MET A 79 -8.23 8.00 -2.65
N GLN A 80 -8.31 6.79 -2.08
CA GLN A 80 -9.58 6.14 -1.81
C GLN A 80 -10.40 6.90 -0.77
N ILE A 81 -9.79 7.41 0.31
CA ILE A 81 -10.49 8.21 1.31
C ILE A 81 -11.00 9.52 0.71
N ILE A 82 -10.14 10.28 0.02
CA ILE A 82 -10.53 11.62 -0.47
C ILE A 82 -11.60 11.57 -1.56
N ARG A 83 -11.61 10.52 -2.41
CA ARG A 83 -12.65 10.34 -3.45
C ARG A 83 -14.07 10.29 -2.90
N ARG A 84 -14.24 9.93 -1.62
CA ARG A 84 -15.56 9.86 -0.98
C ARG A 84 -16.10 11.21 -0.56
N LYS A 85 -15.26 12.25 -0.56
CA LYS A 85 -15.53 13.65 -0.18
C LYS A 85 -15.99 13.85 1.27
N GLU A 86 -16.73 12.92 1.83
CA GLU A 86 -17.24 12.91 3.19
C GLU A 86 -16.83 11.62 3.91
N TRP A 87 -16.55 11.74 5.21
CA TRP A 87 -16.10 10.62 6.05
C TRP A 87 -17.13 9.50 6.14
N GLN A 88 -18.42 9.83 6.08
CA GLN A 88 -19.54 8.90 6.20
C GLN A 88 -19.62 8.02 4.98
N ASN A 89 -19.48 8.59 3.78
CA ASN A 89 -19.40 7.83 2.53
C ASN A 89 -18.25 6.82 2.58
N PHE A 90 -17.11 7.17 3.19
CA PHE A 90 -16.02 6.21 3.41
C PHE A 90 -16.40 5.07 4.37
N ILE A 91 -17.08 5.37 5.48
CA ILE A 91 -17.54 4.34 6.44
C ILE A 91 -18.55 3.39 5.79
N GLU A 92 -19.48 3.94 5.01
CA GLU A 92 -20.51 3.18 4.28
C GLU A 92 -19.89 2.25 3.25
N ASP A 93 -18.97 2.75 2.43
CA ASP A 93 -18.27 1.96 1.41
C ASP A 93 -17.41 0.83 2.01
N VAL A 94 -16.88 1.02 3.23
CA VAL A 94 -16.18 -0.05 3.97
C VAL A 94 -17.13 -1.18 4.39
N GLY A 95 -18.44 -0.94 4.39
CA GLY A 95 -19.46 -1.92 4.76
C GLY A 95 -19.79 -1.96 6.25
N VAL A 96 -19.48 -0.89 7.00
CA VAL A 96 -19.88 -0.78 8.42
C VAL A 96 -21.38 -0.48 8.48
N THR A 97 -22.19 -1.51 8.73
CA THR A 97 -23.65 -1.37 8.88
C THR A 97 -24.04 -0.82 10.26
N ASN A 98 -25.20 -0.15 10.35
CA ASN A 98 -25.68 0.60 11.52
C ASN A 98 -24.83 1.84 11.86
N VAL A 99 -24.48 2.64 10.86
CA VAL A 99 -24.13 4.04 11.11
C VAL A 99 -25.44 4.73 11.50
N ASP A 100 -25.58 5.13 12.77
CA ASP A 100 -26.62 6.09 13.14
C ASP A 100 -26.24 7.41 12.46
N ILE A 101 -26.58 7.58 11.17
CA ILE A 101 -26.27 8.78 10.40
C ILE A 101 -27.19 9.88 10.92
N THR A 102 -26.77 10.55 11.98
CA THR A 102 -27.28 11.86 12.32
C THR A 102 -26.53 12.88 11.46
N VAL A 103 -27.24 13.88 10.91
CA VAL A 103 -26.65 14.99 10.13
C VAL A 103 -25.48 15.66 10.89
N ASP A 104 -25.51 15.67 12.22
CA ASP A 104 -24.42 16.19 13.06
C ASP A 104 -23.12 15.37 13.03
N SER A 105 -23.09 14.20 12.38
CA SER A 105 -21.89 13.36 12.32
C SER A 105 -21.05 13.61 11.06
N THR A 106 -21.62 14.22 10.00
CA THR A 106 -20.96 14.34 8.69
C THR A 106 -19.74 15.25 8.72
N ALA A 107 -18.68 14.85 8.03
CA ALA A 107 -17.45 15.64 7.94
C ALA A 107 -16.86 15.58 6.54
N LEU A 108 -16.51 16.76 6.01
CA LEU A 108 -15.82 16.91 4.74
C LEU A 108 -14.38 16.43 4.86
N ILE A 109 -13.89 15.73 3.85
CA ILE A 109 -12.53 15.22 3.78
C ILE A 109 -11.70 16.21 2.95
N ALA A 110 -10.77 16.88 3.60
CA ALA A 110 -9.91 17.87 2.97
C ALA A 110 -8.48 17.30 2.77
N PRO A 111 -8.02 17.14 1.52
CA PRO A 111 -6.61 16.82 1.27
C PRO A 111 -5.75 18.05 1.56
N ILE A 112 -4.84 17.96 2.52
CA ILE A 112 -3.96 19.07 2.94
C ILE A 112 -2.59 18.97 2.28
N ILE A 113 -2.03 17.76 2.23
CA ILE A 113 -0.75 17.46 1.58
C ILE A 113 -0.90 16.13 0.86
N SER A 114 -0.42 16.07 -0.38
CA SER A 114 -0.40 14.86 -1.20
C SER A 114 1.00 14.58 -1.75
N SER A 115 1.27 13.32 -2.08
CA SER A 115 2.54 12.93 -2.70
C SER A 115 2.78 13.63 -4.05
N ASN A 116 4.03 13.96 -4.32
CA ASN A 116 4.46 14.53 -5.60
C ASN A 116 4.33 13.54 -6.77
N ASN A 117 4.26 12.24 -6.47
CA ASN A 117 4.20 11.16 -7.47
C ASN A 117 2.82 10.96 -8.09
N LEU A 118 1.79 11.70 -7.64
CA LEU A 118 0.45 11.67 -8.24
C LEU A 118 0.48 12.02 -9.73
N ASN A 119 -0.34 11.33 -10.53
CA ASN A 119 -0.54 11.70 -11.94
C ASN A 119 -1.42 12.96 -12.05
N ASP A 120 -1.51 13.54 -13.24
CA ASP A 120 -2.20 14.80 -13.46
C ASP A 120 -3.70 14.74 -13.08
N LYS A 121 -4.38 13.64 -13.43
CA LYS A 121 -5.80 13.43 -13.03
C LYS A 121 -5.97 13.36 -11.51
N ALA A 122 -5.06 12.70 -10.79
CA ALA A 122 -5.13 12.59 -9.34
C ALA A 122 -4.81 13.91 -8.65
N LYS A 123 -3.90 14.71 -9.23
CA LYS A 123 -3.62 16.08 -8.77
C LYS A 123 -4.84 16.98 -8.95
N GLU A 124 -5.50 16.92 -10.10
CA GLU A 124 -6.75 17.64 -10.37
C GLU A 124 -7.84 17.28 -9.34
N ILE A 125 -8.03 16.00 -9.04
CA ILE A 125 -8.98 15.56 -7.99
C ILE A 125 -8.64 16.17 -6.62
N VAL A 126 -7.35 16.19 -6.24
CA VAL A 126 -6.90 16.78 -4.97
C VAL A 126 -7.18 18.28 -4.92
N ASP A 127 -6.87 18.99 -6.01
CA ASP A 127 -7.04 20.44 -6.12
C ASP A 127 -8.51 20.85 -6.11
N ASP A 128 -9.34 20.16 -6.90
CA ASP A 128 -10.78 20.40 -6.97
C ASP A 128 -11.46 20.12 -5.64
N LEU A 129 -11.09 19.03 -4.96
CA LEU A 129 -11.67 18.70 -3.66
C LEU A 129 -11.28 19.72 -2.58
N ARG A 130 -10.04 20.20 -2.61
CA ARG A 130 -9.58 21.25 -1.68
C ARG A 130 -10.34 22.56 -1.91
N LYS A 131 -10.54 22.98 -3.16
CA LYS A 131 -11.37 24.15 -3.51
C LYS A 131 -12.82 23.96 -3.07
N HIS A 132 -13.40 22.80 -3.37
CA HIS A 132 -14.75 22.46 -2.93
C HIS A 132 -14.89 22.52 -1.41
N CYS A 133 -13.95 21.95 -0.64
CA CYS A 133 -13.97 22.04 0.82
C CYS A 133 -13.91 23.49 1.30
N ALA A 134 -13.02 24.30 0.72
CA ALA A 134 -12.87 25.72 1.07
C ALA A 134 -14.13 26.54 0.76
N GLU A 135 -14.81 26.24 -0.36
CA GLU A 135 -16.09 26.85 -0.74
C GLU A 135 -17.22 26.46 0.21
N GLU A 136 -17.37 25.16 0.50
CA GLU A 136 -18.40 24.66 1.42
C GLU A 136 -18.25 25.24 2.83
N ILE A 137 -17.01 25.43 3.29
CA ILE A 137 -16.75 26.06 4.60
C ILE A 137 -16.62 27.58 4.57
N GLY A 138 -16.79 28.23 3.41
CA GLY A 138 -16.77 29.70 3.31
C GLY A 138 -15.41 30.35 3.55
N LEU A 139 -14.30 29.62 3.35
CA LEU A 139 -12.92 30.10 3.51
C LEU A 139 -12.16 30.28 2.18
N THR A 140 -12.85 30.24 1.04
CA THR A 140 -12.26 30.38 -0.31
C THR A 140 -11.57 31.74 -0.58
N PRO A 141 -10.50 31.80 -1.42
CA PRO A 141 -9.82 30.68 -2.09
C PRO A 141 -8.76 30.00 -1.21
N PRO A 142 -8.54 28.68 -1.36
CA PRO A 142 -7.45 27.99 -0.70
C PRO A 142 -6.08 28.45 -1.22
N VAL A 143 -5.06 28.37 -0.36
CA VAL A 143 -3.67 28.62 -0.75
C VAL A 143 -3.15 27.49 -1.64
N ASP A 144 -2.37 27.85 -2.66
CA ASP A 144 -1.77 26.90 -3.61
C ASP A 144 -0.84 25.90 -2.92
N ASP A 145 -0.80 24.67 -3.44
CA ASP A 145 0.05 23.59 -2.90
C ASP A 145 1.53 23.96 -2.81
N SER A 146 2.05 24.64 -3.83
CA SER A 146 3.45 25.10 -3.84
C SER A 146 3.74 26.06 -2.68
N GLU A 147 2.84 27.00 -2.42
CA GLU A 147 3.00 27.96 -1.33
C GLU A 147 2.89 27.30 0.04
N VAL A 148 1.98 26.33 0.21
CA VAL A 148 1.89 25.52 1.43
C VAL A 148 3.20 24.77 1.67
N LYS A 149 3.76 24.12 0.63
CA LYS A 149 5.02 23.38 0.72
C LYS A 149 6.21 24.30 1.01
N ASP A 150 6.26 25.47 0.41
CA ASP A 150 7.30 26.47 0.66
C ASP A 150 7.21 27.04 2.07
N TYR A 151 5.98 27.24 2.58
CA TYR A 151 5.77 27.63 3.96
C TYR A 151 6.28 26.57 4.93
N ILE A 152 6.14 25.27 4.63
CA ILE A 152 6.73 24.20 5.44
C ILE A 152 8.26 24.27 5.36
N ARG A 153 8.84 24.34 4.15
CA ARG A 153 10.30 24.35 3.93
C ARG A 153 11.00 25.54 4.60
N TYR A 154 10.39 26.72 4.56
CA TYR A 154 10.91 27.89 5.26
C TYR A 154 10.99 27.66 6.77
N GLY A 155 10.08 26.86 7.34
CA GLY A 155 10.12 26.49 8.75
C GLY A 155 11.40 25.72 9.13
N TYR A 156 11.96 24.91 8.22
CA TYR A 156 13.20 24.16 8.48
C TYR A 156 14.38 25.09 8.75
N GLN A 157 14.40 26.24 8.06
CA GLN A 157 15.48 27.22 8.12
C GLN A 157 15.45 28.07 9.40
N GLN A 158 14.36 27.99 10.17
CA GLN A 158 14.11 28.84 11.34
C GLN A 158 14.37 28.12 12.67
N GLU A 159 14.82 26.86 12.65
CA GLU A 159 15.11 26.05 13.85
C GLU A 159 13.97 26.04 14.90
N LEU A 160 12.72 26.05 14.43
CA LEU A 160 11.54 26.16 15.28
C LEU A 160 11.47 25.01 16.30
N HIS A 161 11.01 25.32 17.51
CA HIS A 161 10.76 24.31 18.53
C HIS A 161 9.40 23.60 18.30
N GLU A 162 9.13 22.52 19.04
CA GLU A 162 7.96 21.65 18.78
C GLU A 162 6.61 22.39 18.83
N GLY A 163 6.40 23.28 19.82
CA GLY A 163 5.20 24.10 19.91
C GLY A 163 4.99 25.07 18.73
N GLU A 164 6.06 25.67 18.19
CA GLU A 164 5.99 26.53 17.00
C GLU A 164 5.68 25.69 15.75
N TRP A 165 6.27 24.50 15.64
CA TRP A 165 5.93 23.56 14.58
C TRP A 165 4.48 23.10 14.62
N ARG A 166 3.94 22.81 15.81
CA ARG A 166 2.51 22.50 15.97
C ARG A 166 1.65 23.63 15.41
N ASP A 167 1.97 24.87 15.76
CA ASP A 167 1.21 26.04 15.27
C ASP A 167 1.34 26.20 13.76
N ARG A 168 2.55 25.98 13.24
CA ARG A 168 2.80 25.99 11.80
C ARG A 168 2.01 24.92 11.07
N TRP A 169 1.86 23.72 11.64
CA TRP A 169 1.03 22.67 11.05
C TRP A 169 -0.46 23.01 11.06
N LEU A 170 -0.95 23.63 12.13
CA LEU A 170 -2.32 24.14 12.17
C LEU A 170 -2.52 25.25 11.14
N ASP A 171 -1.55 26.15 10.97
CA ASP A 171 -1.55 27.17 9.92
C ASP A 171 -1.57 26.54 8.53
N VAL A 172 -0.80 25.46 8.30
CA VAL A 172 -0.81 24.71 7.03
C VAL A 172 -2.22 24.18 6.73
N ILE A 173 -2.88 23.53 7.69
CA ILE A 173 -4.24 23.00 7.50
C ILE A 173 -5.22 24.13 7.18
N ALA A 174 -5.16 25.23 7.94
CA ALA A 174 -6.05 26.37 7.77
C ALA A 174 -5.83 27.10 6.44
N LYS A 175 -4.59 27.32 6.03
CA LYS A 175 -4.23 27.94 4.75
C LYS A 175 -4.63 27.07 3.56
N SER A 176 -4.47 25.75 3.65
CA SER A 176 -4.93 24.83 2.61
C SER A 176 -6.46 24.89 2.41
N LEU A 177 -7.20 25.42 3.38
CA LEU A 177 -8.64 25.65 3.29
C LEU A 177 -9.00 27.12 3.01
N GLY A 178 -7.99 28.01 2.87
CA GLY A 178 -8.13 29.42 2.53
C GLY A 178 -8.37 30.37 3.72
N MET A 179 -8.25 29.85 4.95
CA MET A 179 -8.34 30.69 6.14
C MET A 179 -7.17 31.68 6.23
N THR A 180 -7.50 32.97 6.39
CA THR A 180 -6.53 34.02 6.66
C THR A 180 -6.47 34.26 8.18
N GLY A 181 -5.33 33.98 8.81
CA GLY A 181 -5.18 34.11 10.27
C GLY A 181 -4.36 32.98 10.89
N LYS A 182 -4.53 32.77 12.20
CA LYS A 182 -3.87 31.69 12.94
C LYS A 182 -4.67 30.40 12.78
N GLY A 183 -4.02 29.32 12.38
CA GLY A 183 -4.66 28.02 12.18
C GLY A 183 -5.22 27.41 13.45
N ARG A 184 -4.75 27.84 14.64
CA ARG A 184 -5.37 27.48 15.94
C ARG A 184 -6.83 27.92 16.05
N ASP A 185 -7.27 28.91 15.28
CA ASP A 185 -8.64 29.42 15.33
C ASP A 185 -9.60 28.59 14.45
N LEU A 186 -9.07 27.72 13.57
CA LEU A 186 -9.86 26.90 12.65
C LEU A 186 -10.88 25.99 13.36
N PRO A 187 -10.55 25.23 14.44
CA PRO A 187 -11.54 24.40 15.11
C PRO A 187 -12.73 25.20 15.67
N LYS A 188 -12.46 26.42 16.18
CA LYS A 188 -13.50 27.32 16.67
C LYS A 188 -14.37 27.83 15.52
N TYR A 189 -13.76 28.26 14.41
CA TYR A 189 -14.48 28.67 13.21
C TYR A 189 -15.42 27.55 12.72
N LEU A 190 -14.93 26.32 12.62
CA LEU A 190 -15.74 25.17 12.20
C LEU A 190 -16.89 24.90 13.19
N ALA A 191 -16.64 24.99 14.50
CA ALA A 191 -17.67 24.84 15.52
C ALA A 191 -18.77 25.91 15.42
N ASP A 192 -18.39 27.18 15.29
CA ASP A 192 -19.31 28.32 15.19
C ASP A 192 -20.21 28.21 13.94
N ASN A 193 -19.70 27.61 12.86
CA ASN A 193 -20.41 27.36 11.61
C ASN A 193 -21.06 25.96 11.51
N LYS A 194 -20.99 25.13 12.57
CA LYS A 194 -21.50 23.75 12.61
C LYS A 194 -20.96 22.84 11.51
N GLN A 195 -19.69 23.04 11.15
CA GLN A 195 -19.00 22.27 10.14
C GLN A 195 -17.95 21.35 10.76
N LYS A 196 -17.61 20.28 10.05
CA LYS A 196 -16.55 19.35 10.46
C LYS A 196 -15.68 18.99 9.27
N ILE A 197 -14.37 18.92 9.53
CA ILE A 197 -13.35 18.63 8.53
C ILE A 197 -12.48 17.48 9.03
N VAL A 198 -12.12 16.57 8.14
CA VAL A 198 -11.03 15.60 8.30
C VAL A 198 -9.89 16.03 7.38
N ALA A 199 -8.82 16.57 7.96
CA ALA A 199 -7.60 16.87 7.23
C ALA A 199 -6.85 15.56 6.90
N VAL A 200 -6.49 15.34 5.64
CA VAL A 200 -5.74 14.14 5.23
C VAL A 200 -4.38 14.55 4.68
N ILE A 201 -3.33 13.88 5.16
CA ILE A 201 -1.93 14.16 4.83
C ILE A 201 -1.26 12.87 4.32
N ASP A 202 -0.66 12.91 3.14
CA ASP A 202 0.21 11.87 2.58
C ASP A 202 1.47 12.50 1.94
N GLY A 203 2.47 11.67 1.61
CA GLY A 203 3.67 12.13 0.88
C GLY A 203 4.66 12.91 1.73
N LEU A 204 4.72 12.65 3.05
CA LEU A 204 5.70 13.30 3.93
C LEU A 204 7.14 13.03 3.50
N GLU A 205 7.42 11.86 2.91
CA GLU A 205 8.72 11.53 2.32
C GLU A 205 9.19 12.51 1.23
N ASP A 206 8.26 13.19 0.55
CA ASP A 206 8.59 14.14 -0.51
C ASP A 206 9.04 15.50 0.07
N LEU A 207 8.55 15.85 1.27
CA LEU A 207 8.83 17.11 1.96
C LEU A 207 10.00 17.03 2.94
N PHE A 208 10.27 15.83 3.45
CA PHE A 208 11.28 15.56 4.46
C PHE A 208 12.23 14.48 3.91
N GLN A 209 13.20 14.87 3.08
CA GLN A 209 14.12 13.91 2.44
C GLN A 209 15.29 13.53 3.34
N GLU A 210 15.69 14.40 4.26
CA GLU A 210 16.86 14.23 5.15
C GLU A 210 16.40 13.90 6.59
N PHE A 211 15.22 13.30 6.75
CA PHE A 211 14.58 13.04 8.04
C PHE A 211 15.39 12.15 8.98
N ASP A 212 16.38 11.42 8.48
CA ASP A 212 17.28 10.56 9.27
C ASP A 212 18.45 11.36 9.89
N GLN A 213 18.93 12.41 9.23
CA GLN A 213 20.08 13.22 9.67
C GLN A 213 19.70 14.60 10.22
N ASP A 214 18.66 15.24 9.68
CA ASP A 214 18.27 16.61 9.98
C ASP A 214 17.34 16.70 11.21
N LYS A 215 17.82 17.36 12.27
CA LYS A 215 17.06 17.55 13.52
C LYS A 215 15.86 18.48 13.36
N ALA A 216 15.93 19.50 12.52
CA ALA A 216 14.83 20.43 12.30
C ALA A 216 13.67 19.70 11.61
N GLN A 217 13.98 18.88 10.60
CA GLN A 217 13.01 17.99 9.94
C GLN A 217 12.40 16.97 10.91
N GLN A 218 13.21 16.31 11.74
CA GLN A 218 12.73 15.39 12.77
C GLN A 218 11.80 16.09 13.78
N THR A 219 12.07 17.35 14.13
CA THR A 219 11.25 18.14 15.07
C THR A 219 9.91 18.51 14.45
N ALA A 220 9.91 18.94 13.18
CA ALA A 220 8.69 19.21 12.42
C ALA A 220 7.79 17.97 12.33
N LEU A 221 8.37 16.83 11.95
CA LEU A 221 7.66 15.55 11.85
C LEU A 221 7.13 15.09 13.21
N ARG A 222 7.90 15.22 14.28
CA ARG A 222 7.44 14.88 15.64
C ARG A 222 6.24 15.73 16.06
N ALA A 223 6.29 17.03 15.82
CA ALA A 223 5.17 17.92 16.12
C ALA A 223 3.90 17.53 15.34
N LEU A 224 4.02 17.19 14.05
CA LEU A 224 2.88 16.72 13.26
C LEU A 224 2.30 15.40 13.78
N LEU A 225 3.16 14.43 14.09
CA LEU A 225 2.74 13.07 14.41
C LEU A 225 2.28 12.93 15.87
N GLN A 226 2.72 13.80 16.79
CA GLN A 226 2.40 13.72 18.22
C GLN A 226 1.62 14.93 18.73
N GLU A 227 2.22 16.12 18.65
CA GLU A 227 1.69 17.34 19.27
C GLU A 227 0.36 17.80 18.63
N VAL A 228 0.26 17.73 17.30
CA VAL A 228 -0.97 18.10 16.59
C VAL A 228 -2.14 17.16 16.95
N PRO A 229 -2.04 15.82 16.84
CA PRO A 229 -3.07 14.91 17.31
C PRO A 229 -3.46 15.12 18.78
N GLN A 230 -2.47 15.27 19.68
CA GLN A 230 -2.72 15.48 21.11
C GLN A 230 -3.47 16.79 21.37
N TRP A 231 -3.13 17.85 20.66
CA TRP A 231 -3.80 19.14 20.77
C TRP A 231 -5.22 19.11 20.21
N LEU A 232 -5.44 18.42 19.07
CA LEU A 232 -6.76 18.24 18.47
C LEU A 232 -7.71 17.43 19.37
N GLU A 233 -7.20 16.40 20.05
CA GLU A 233 -7.99 15.58 20.97
C GLU A 233 -8.56 16.35 22.18
N GLN A 234 -7.92 17.47 22.53
CA GLN A 234 -8.31 18.38 23.60
C GLN A 234 -9.32 19.44 23.15
N GLN A 235 -9.57 19.60 21.85
CA GLN A 235 -10.47 20.63 21.35
C GLN A 235 -11.94 20.30 21.65
N PRO A 236 -12.75 21.29 22.05
CA PRO A 236 -14.18 21.09 22.25
C PRO A 236 -14.85 20.75 20.91
N LEU A 237 -15.92 19.94 20.96
CA LEU A 237 -16.74 19.52 19.81
C LEU A 237 -16.03 18.71 18.71
N ARG A 238 -14.69 18.64 18.73
CA ARG A 238 -13.84 17.88 17.79
C ARG A 238 -14.23 18.08 16.33
N CYS A 239 -14.43 19.35 15.93
CA CYS A 239 -14.81 19.70 14.56
C CYS A 239 -13.66 19.56 13.55
N LEU A 240 -12.41 19.43 14.01
CA LEU A 240 -11.25 19.20 13.16
C LEU A 240 -10.58 17.87 13.50
N GLY A 241 -10.58 16.98 12.51
CA GLY A 241 -9.87 15.70 12.51
C GLY A 241 -8.61 15.75 11.67
N ILE A 242 -7.79 14.71 11.84
CA ILE A 242 -6.62 14.50 11.01
C ILE A 242 -6.33 13.01 10.80
N ILE A 243 -5.98 12.65 9.56
CA ILE A 243 -5.46 11.33 9.18
C ILE A 243 -4.10 11.55 8.53
N ILE A 244 -3.04 11.08 9.19
CA ILE A 244 -1.66 11.28 8.71
C ILE A 244 -1.08 9.94 8.23
N PHE A 245 -0.84 9.81 6.94
CA PHE A 245 -0.12 8.68 6.37
C PHE A 245 1.39 8.89 6.53
N VAL A 246 2.08 7.93 7.16
CA VAL A 246 3.52 8.04 7.41
C VAL A 246 4.23 6.72 7.19
N ARG A 247 5.46 6.79 6.65
CA ARG A 247 6.32 5.62 6.57
C ARG A 247 6.85 5.22 7.95
N GLN A 248 6.99 3.92 8.17
CA GLN A 248 7.47 3.39 9.45
C GLN A 248 8.90 3.85 9.83
N ASP A 249 9.77 4.07 8.84
CA ASP A 249 11.13 4.59 9.04
C ASP A 249 11.13 6.07 9.44
N ILE A 250 10.33 6.91 8.78
CA ILE A 250 10.13 8.33 9.15
C ILE A 250 9.66 8.45 10.60
N LEU A 251 8.66 7.64 10.99
CA LEU A 251 8.17 7.62 12.37
C LEU A 251 9.28 7.25 13.36
N THR A 252 10.07 6.22 13.03
CA THR A 252 11.13 5.72 13.92
C THR A 252 12.28 6.71 14.06
N ALA A 253 12.63 7.42 12.99
CA ALA A 253 13.67 8.45 13.02
C ALA A 253 13.25 9.71 13.80
N SER A 254 11.98 10.12 13.65
CA SER A 254 11.46 11.38 14.23
C SER A 254 11.06 11.24 15.69
N VAL A 255 10.53 10.08 16.08
CA VAL A 255 10.05 9.77 17.43
C VAL A 255 11.00 8.78 18.11
N ARG A 256 12.15 9.26 18.59
CA ARG A 256 13.17 8.37 19.19
C ARG A 256 12.73 7.84 20.56
N GLN A 257 12.08 8.68 21.36
CA GLN A 257 11.50 8.32 22.66
C GLN A 257 10.04 7.92 22.47
N ASN A 258 9.58 6.85 23.13
CA ASN A 258 8.19 6.36 23.09
C ASN A 258 7.65 5.88 21.72
N SER A 259 8.50 5.64 20.71
CA SER A 259 8.05 5.07 19.42
C SER A 259 7.28 3.75 19.58
N GLY A 260 7.64 2.93 20.57
CA GLY A 260 6.91 1.69 20.88
C GLY A 260 5.48 1.93 21.31
N GLN A 261 5.24 2.90 22.20
CA GLN A 261 3.89 3.26 22.66
C GLN A 261 3.06 3.84 21.51
N MET A 262 3.67 4.71 20.70
CA MET A 262 3.00 5.29 19.54
C MET A 262 2.66 4.26 18.46
N LYS A 263 3.60 3.36 18.15
CA LYS A 263 3.35 2.22 17.26
C LYS A 263 2.23 1.33 17.79
N SER A 264 2.18 1.10 19.11
CA SER A 264 1.11 0.33 19.73
C SER A 264 -0.25 1.03 19.61
N ARG A 265 -0.31 2.35 19.83
CA ARG A 265 -1.54 3.15 19.72
C ARG A 265 -2.16 3.08 18.32
N TYR A 266 -1.34 3.11 17.27
CA TYR A 266 -1.78 3.12 15.88
C TYR A 266 -1.63 1.77 15.16
N GLN A 267 -1.28 0.71 15.89
CA GLN A 267 -1.14 -0.64 15.34
C GLN A 267 -2.38 -1.10 14.57
N PRO A 268 -3.64 -0.87 15.05
CA PRO A 268 -4.84 -1.35 14.36
C PRO A 268 -5.04 -0.76 12.98
N TYR A 269 -4.46 0.41 12.70
CA TYR A 269 -4.59 1.11 11.43
C TYR A 269 -3.35 0.93 10.53
N THR A 270 -2.34 0.16 10.97
CA THR A 270 -1.12 0.03 10.21
C THR A 270 -1.39 -0.69 8.89
N LEU A 271 -1.01 -0.09 7.77
CA LEU A 271 -1.13 -0.70 6.44
C LEU A 271 -0.07 -1.80 6.31
N ARG A 272 -0.52 -3.05 6.38
CA ARG A 272 0.34 -4.24 6.27
C ARG A 272 -0.27 -5.25 5.32
N TRP A 273 0.60 -5.83 4.49
CA TRP A 273 0.24 -6.93 3.62
C TRP A 273 0.72 -8.24 4.24
N ASN A 274 -0.12 -8.81 5.09
CA ASN A 274 0.09 -10.16 5.60
C ASN A 274 -0.35 -11.19 4.55
N ARG A 275 -0.17 -12.48 4.83
CA ARG A 275 -0.52 -13.57 3.89
C ARG A 275 -1.98 -13.52 3.47
N GLU A 276 -2.87 -13.33 4.43
CA GLU A 276 -4.30 -13.31 4.20
C GLU A 276 -4.70 -12.09 3.37
N THR A 277 -4.23 -10.89 3.74
CA THR A 277 -4.50 -9.66 2.97
C THR A 277 -3.95 -9.74 1.55
N VAL A 278 -2.81 -10.38 1.34
CA VAL A 278 -2.24 -10.63 -0.01
C VAL A 278 -3.14 -11.56 -0.82
N LEU A 279 -3.64 -12.65 -0.24
CA LEU A 279 -4.56 -13.54 -0.94
C LEU A 279 -5.91 -12.87 -1.22
N ARG A 280 -6.41 -12.02 -0.30
CA ARG A 280 -7.58 -11.17 -0.55
C ARG A 280 -7.33 -10.24 -1.74
N LEU A 281 -6.19 -9.56 -1.80
CA LEU A 281 -5.85 -8.73 -2.96
C LEU A 281 -5.83 -9.53 -4.27
N VAL A 282 -5.23 -10.71 -4.27
CA VAL A 282 -5.23 -11.56 -5.47
C VAL A 282 -6.65 -11.96 -5.87
N ALA A 283 -7.48 -12.35 -4.91
CA ALA A 283 -8.86 -12.73 -5.17
C ALA A 283 -9.68 -11.54 -5.69
N TRP A 284 -9.52 -10.36 -5.11
CA TRP A 284 -10.20 -9.14 -5.54
C TRP A 284 -9.82 -8.72 -6.96
N VAL A 285 -8.53 -8.76 -7.31
CA VAL A 285 -8.07 -8.46 -8.68
C VAL A 285 -8.59 -9.49 -9.68
N ALA A 286 -8.61 -10.78 -9.30
CA ALA A 286 -9.11 -11.85 -10.16
C ALA A 286 -10.64 -11.79 -10.34
N ASP A 287 -11.38 -11.46 -9.29
CA ASP A 287 -12.84 -11.25 -9.33
C ASP A 287 -13.20 -10.08 -10.25
N LYS A 288 -12.51 -8.94 -10.12
CA LYS A 288 -12.65 -7.81 -11.04
C LYS A 288 -12.35 -8.18 -12.50
N ALA A 289 -11.56 -9.22 -12.73
CA ALA A 289 -11.20 -9.73 -14.06
C ALA A 289 -12.15 -10.83 -14.58
N ASP A 290 -13.31 -11.01 -13.95
CA ASP A 290 -14.31 -12.03 -14.29
C ASP A 290 -13.75 -13.45 -14.25
N ILE A 291 -12.78 -13.71 -13.37
CA ILE A 291 -12.28 -15.05 -13.12
C ILE A 291 -13.20 -15.69 -12.08
N SER A 292 -13.89 -16.76 -12.46
CA SER A 292 -14.78 -17.48 -11.56
C SER A 292 -14.00 -18.13 -10.40
N LEU A 293 -13.98 -17.45 -9.26
CA LEU A 293 -13.38 -17.93 -8.02
C LEU A 293 -14.42 -18.71 -7.19
N LYS A 294 -13.94 -19.59 -6.30
CA LYS A 294 -14.82 -20.29 -5.35
C LYS A 294 -15.02 -19.46 -4.08
N LEU A 295 -15.60 -18.26 -4.21
CA LEU A 295 -15.87 -17.38 -3.08
C LEU A 295 -17.06 -17.88 -2.26
N LYS A 296 -17.03 -17.62 -0.95
CA LYS A 296 -18.14 -17.95 -0.04
C LYS A 296 -19.20 -16.84 -0.06
N PRO A 297 -20.47 -17.14 0.31
CA PRO A 297 -21.53 -16.14 0.42
C PRO A 297 -21.24 -15.00 1.40
N ALA A 298 -20.44 -15.27 2.44
CA ALA A 298 -20.00 -14.26 3.41
C ALA A 298 -19.05 -13.19 2.80
N GLY A 299 -18.62 -13.36 1.55
CA GLY A 299 -17.72 -12.44 0.89
C GLY A 299 -16.25 -12.66 1.24
N LEU A 300 -15.39 -11.84 0.65
CA LEU A 300 -13.94 -12.00 0.69
C LEU A 300 -13.31 -11.67 2.06
N GLN A 301 -13.94 -10.77 2.83
CA GLN A 301 -13.40 -10.28 4.09
C GLN A 301 -13.44 -11.35 5.19
N ASP A 302 -14.45 -12.19 5.19
CA ASP A 302 -14.64 -13.23 6.22
C ASP A 302 -13.83 -14.50 5.95
N MET A 303 -13.18 -14.60 4.78
CA MET A 303 -12.41 -15.79 4.40
C MET A 303 -11.02 -15.79 5.03
N ASN A 304 -10.64 -16.90 5.66
CA ASN A 304 -9.29 -17.09 6.21
C ASN A 304 -8.26 -17.54 5.14
N GLU A 305 -6.97 -17.58 5.50
CA GLU A 305 -5.88 -17.99 4.59
C GLU A 305 -6.12 -19.32 3.85
N ALA A 306 -6.67 -20.34 4.53
CA ALA A 306 -6.91 -21.66 3.92
C ALA A 306 -8.06 -21.61 2.91
N GLU A 307 -9.12 -20.88 3.24
CA GLU A 307 -10.29 -20.68 2.39
C GLU A 307 -9.93 -19.87 1.15
N LEU A 308 -9.17 -18.77 1.31
CA LEU A 308 -8.65 -17.97 0.21
C LEU A 308 -7.74 -18.79 -0.71
N THR A 309 -6.89 -19.64 -0.13
CA THR A 309 -6.00 -20.52 -0.90
C THR A 309 -6.80 -21.49 -1.78
N GLU A 310 -7.87 -22.10 -1.26
CA GLU A 310 -8.72 -23.00 -2.05
C GLU A 310 -9.52 -22.21 -3.10
N ALA A 311 -10.04 -21.03 -2.74
CA ALA A 311 -10.81 -20.16 -3.64
C ALA A 311 -10.03 -19.68 -4.85
N LEU A 312 -8.71 -19.50 -4.71
CA LEU A 312 -7.78 -19.10 -5.76
C LEU A 312 -7.27 -20.26 -6.63
N THR A 313 -7.74 -21.50 -6.40
CA THR A 313 -7.36 -22.65 -7.24
C THR A 313 -7.68 -22.43 -8.73
N PRO A 314 -8.84 -21.88 -9.15
CA PRO A 314 -9.11 -21.59 -10.56
C PRO A 314 -8.15 -20.56 -11.17
N LEU A 315 -7.48 -19.74 -10.37
CA LEU A 315 -6.51 -18.78 -10.86
C LEU A 315 -5.17 -19.45 -11.20
N TRP A 316 -4.56 -20.18 -10.26
CA TRP A 316 -3.17 -20.68 -10.40
C TRP A 316 -2.97 -22.16 -10.02
N GLY A 317 -4.06 -22.88 -9.76
CA GLY A 317 -4.11 -24.26 -9.28
C GLY A 317 -3.53 -24.49 -7.88
N LYS A 318 -3.66 -25.72 -7.38
CA LYS A 318 -3.20 -26.09 -6.03
C LYS A 318 -1.67 -26.10 -5.91
N LYS A 319 -0.98 -26.51 -6.98
CA LYS A 319 0.48 -26.58 -7.08
C LYS A 319 0.96 -25.91 -8.36
N LEU A 320 2.24 -25.53 -8.39
CA LEU A 320 2.93 -25.07 -9.61
C LEU A 320 3.27 -26.22 -10.56
N GLY A 321 2.29 -27.07 -10.82
CA GLY A 321 2.35 -28.27 -11.64
C GLY A 321 0.99 -28.95 -11.52
N ASN A 322 0.90 -30.20 -11.99
CA ASN A 322 -0.28 -31.01 -11.70
C ASN A 322 -0.36 -31.36 -10.21
N ASP A 323 -1.54 -31.75 -9.75
CA ASP A 323 -1.79 -32.06 -8.32
C ASP A 323 -0.94 -33.21 -7.78
N ARG A 324 -0.54 -34.13 -8.65
CA ARG A 324 0.32 -35.29 -8.33
C ARG A 324 1.81 -34.94 -8.27
N SER A 325 2.21 -33.76 -8.74
CA SER A 325 3.61 -33.38 -8.83
C SER A 325 4.23 -33.08 -7.45
N LYS A 326 5.57 -33.20 -7.37
CA LYS A 326 6.38 -32.77 -6.22
C LYS A 326 6.66 -31.26 -6.23
N GLN A 327 5.89 -30.48 -6.99
CA GLN A 327 6.01 -29.03 -7.08
C GLN A 327 5.42 -28.36 -5.83
N PRO A 328 5.89 -27.16 -5.46
CA PRO A 328 5.33 -26.41 -4.33
C PRO A 328 3.87 -26.02 -4.60
N ARG A 329 3.13 -25.80 -3.51
CA ARG A 329 1.78 -25.21 -3.57
C ARG A 329 1.85 -23.78 -4.12
N SER A 330 0.89 -23.39 -4.96
CA SER A 330 0.94 -22.12 -5.70
C SER A 330 0.89 -20.90 -4.79
N ALA A 331 -0.14 -20.77 -3.95
CA ALA A 331 -0.30 -19.62 -3.06
C ALA A 331 0.88 -19.43 -2.08
N PRO A 332 1.35 -20.46 -1.33
CA PRO A 332 2.52 -20.32 -0.47
C PRO A 332 3.80 -19.97 -1.23
N PHE A 333 3.96 -20.46 -2.46
CA PHE A 333 5.10 -20.11 -3.30
C PHE A 333 5.09 -18.63 -3.66
N VAL A 334 3.95 -18.10 -4.14
CA VAL A 334 3.83 -16.69 -4.52
C VAL A 334 4.12 -15.78 -3.33
N ILE A 335 3.52 -16.07 -2.17
CA ILE A 335 3.78 -15.35 -0.92
C ILE A 335 5.27 -15.36 -0.58
N ALA A 336 5.91 -16.54 -0.59
CA ALA A 336 7.32 -16.67 -0.25
C ALA A 336 8.25 -16.00 -1.27
N ALA A 337 7.86 -15.98 -2.55
CA ALA A 337 8.65 -15.39 -3.63
C ALA A 337 8.60 -13.85 -3.62
N LEU A 338 7.47 -13.27 -3.21
CA LEU A 338 7.28 -11.81 -3.12
C LEU A 338 7.63 -11.22 -1.75
N SER A 339 7.83 -12.06 -0.72
CA SER A 339 8.23 -11.61 0.60
C SER A 339 9.72 -11.31 0.66
N ASP A 340 10.07 -10.22 1.33
CA ASP A 340 11.41 -10.02 1.85
C ASP A 340 11.64 -10.88 3.12
N TYR A 341 12.86 -10.85 3.67
CA TYR A 341 13.18 -11.59 4.89
C TYR A 341 12.69 -10.93 6.18
N ASN A 342 12.21 -9.69 6.12
CA ASN A 342 11.49 -9.04 7.22
C ASN A 342 9.98 -9.37 7.19
N GLY A 343 9.56 -10.24 6.26
CA GLY A 343 8.19 -10.69 6.12
C GLY A 343 7.26 -9.63 5.54
N GLN A 344 7.80 -8.59 4.91
CA GLN A 344 7.02 -7.56 4.23
C GLN A 344 6.73 -8.00 2.79
N ILE A 345 5.53 -7.67 2.34
CA ILE A 345 5.07 -7.83 0.96
C ILE A 345 4.53 -6.47 0.52
N GLN A 346 4.79 -6.07 -0.72
CA GLN A 346 4.17 -4.87 -1.28
C GLN A 346 3.03 -5.26 -2.19
N SER A 347 1.88 -4.59 -2.07
CA SER A 347 0.73 -4.83 -2.96
C SER A 347 1.09 -4.63 -4.42
N ARG A 348 1.93 -3.63 -4.70
CA ARG A 348 2.43 -3.35 -6.05
C ARG A 348 3.11 -4.56 -6.67
N ASP A 349 3.95 -5.27 -5.92
CA ASP A 349 4.63 -6.49 -6.39
C ASP A 349 3.65 -7.63 -6.66
N VAL A 350 2.59 -7.75 -5.86
CA VAL A 350 1.52 -8.75 -6.04
C VAL A 350 0.75 -8.49 -7.32
N VAL A 351 0.28 -7.25 -7.52
CA VAL A 351 -0.46 -6.88 -8.73
C VAL A 351 0.43 -6.97 -9.97
N ARG A 352 1.70 -6.56 -9.89
CA ARG A 352 2.68 -6.72 -10.97
C ARG A 352 2.88 -8.19 -11.34
N LEU A 353 2.96 -9.09 -10.35
CA LEU A 353 3.03 -10.52 -10.60
C LEU A 353 1.80 -11.01 -11.38
N LEU A 354 0.59 -10.58 -11.01
CA LEU A 354 -0.64 -10.96 -11.73
C LEU A 354 -0.62 -10.48 -13.18
N LYS A 355 -0.26 -9.22 -13.42
CA LYS A 355 -0.11 -8.66 -14.77
C LYS A 355 0.84 -9.50 -15.62
N ILE A 356 2.07 -9.66 -15.17
CA ILE A 356 3.15 -10.30 -15.94
C ILE A 356 2.88 -11.80 -16.11
N ALA A 357 2.36 -12.47 -15.07
CA ALA A 357 2.00 -13.88 -15.16
C ALA A 357 0.84 -14.10 -16.15
N ALA A 358 -0.15 -13.21 -16.19
CA ALA A 358 -1.24 -13.28 -17.16
C ALA A 358 -0.73 -13.08 -18.58
N GLU A 359 0.11 -12.06 -18.81
CA GLU A 359 0.74 -11.77 -20.10
C GLU A 359 1.59 -12.95 -20.60
N LYS A 360 2.47 -13.50 -19.75
CA LYS A 360 3.29 -14.67 -20.10
C LYS A 360 2.45 -15.93 -20.30
N SER A 361 1.28 -16.06 -19.67
CA SER A 361 0.39 -17.22 -19.88
C SER A 361 -0.27 -17.19 -21.27
N ILE A 362 -0.35 -16.04 -21.93
CA ILE A 362 -0.88 -15.90 -23.29
C ILE A 362 0.12 -16.42 -24.33
N SER A 363 1.42 -16.17 -24.11
CA SER A 363 2.51 -16.44 -25.06
C SER A 363 3.19 -17.80 -24.89
N ILE A 364 2.83 -18.58 -23.87
CA ILE A 364 3.43 -19.91 -23.62
C ILE A 364 2.78 -20.99 -24.51
N ASP A 365 3.62 -21.84 -25.10
CA ASP A 365 3.20 -22.92 -26.02
C ASP A 365 2.29 -23.97 -25.35
N ASP A 366 2.57 -24.35 -24.09
CA ASP A 366 1.77 -25.33 -23.34
C ASP A 366 0.51 -24.74 -22.68
N LYS A 367 0.07 -23.55 -23.10
CA LYS A 367 -1.09 -22.87 -22.49
C LYS A 367 -2.39 -23.67 -22.55
N ASN A 368 -2.55 -24.52 -23.56
CA ASN A 368 -3.74 -25.37 -23.76
C ASN A 368 -3.67 -26.68 -22.94
N TYR A 369 -2.54 -27.01 -22.34
CA TYR A 369 -2.42 -28.13 -21.41
C TYR A 369 -3.10 -27.81 -20.07
N TRP A 370 -3.10 -26.54 -19.67
CA TRP A 370 -3.65 -26.06 -18.40
C TRP A 370 -5.08 -25.56 -18.59
N GLN A 371 -6.05 -26.47 -18.45
CA GLN A 371 -7.49 -26.18 -18.55
C GLN A 371 -8.15 -25.96 -17.19
N ASP A 372 -7.46 -26.30 -16.09
CA ASP A 372 -7.95 -26.20 -14.72
C ASP A 372 -7.69 -24.82 -14.07
N ARG A 373 -7.00 -23.93 -14.78
CA ARG A 373 -6.53 -22.64 -14.25
C ARG A 373 -6.26 -21.58 -15.31
N VAL A 374 -6.34 -20.32 -14.91
CA VAL A 374 -6.04 -19.16 -15.77
C VAL A 374 -4.52 -18.98 -15.96
N LEU A 375 -3.74 -18.96 -14.89
CA LEU A 375 -2.30 -18.71 -14.89
C LEU A 375 -1.48 -20.00 -15.02
N VAL A 376 -0.58 -20.02 -15.99
CA VAL A 376 0.29 -21.17 -16.28
C VAL A 376 1.45 -21.22 -15.27
N PRO A 377 1.79 -22.37 -14.66
CA PRO A 377 2.85 -22.45 -13.65
C PRO A 377 4.23 -21.96 -14.12
N LYS A 378 4.53 -22.09 -15.41
CA LYS A 378 5.77 -21.59 -16.01
C LYS A 378 5.77 -20.06 -16.12
N ALA A 379 4.61 -19.44 -16.36
CA ALA A 379 4.46 -17.99 -16.35
C ALA A 379 4.68 -17.40 -14.94
N ILE A 380 4.07 -18.01 -13.92
CA ILE A 380 4.22 -17.59 -12.51
C ILE A 380 5.68 -17.63 -12.05
N ARG A 381 6.48 -18.60 -12.52
CA ARG A 381 7.92 -18.63 -12.20
C ARG A 381 8.71 -17.59 -12.97
N ARG A 382 8.42 -17.42 -14.26
CA ARG A 382 9.15 -16.52 -15.17
C ARG A 382 8.88 -15.05 -14.89
N CYS A 383 7.76 -14.69 -14.27
CA CYS A 383 7.47 -13.30 -13.93
C CYS A 383 8.34 -12.75 -12.79
N LEU A 384 8.96 -13.62 -11.97
CA LEU A 384 9.76 -13.21 -10.81
C LEU A 384 10.99 -12.38 -11.20
N ASP A 385 11.57 -12.63 -12.39
CA ASP A 385 12.71 -11.86 -12.89
C ASP A 385 12.34 -10.39 -13.11
N GLU A 386 11.24 -10.14 -13.82
CA GLU A 386 10.73 -8.79 -14.07
C GLU A 386 10.21 -8.12 -12.80
N CYS A 387 9.53 -8.88 -11.91
CA CYS A 387 9.10 -8.35 -10.62
C CYS A 387 10.29 -7.90 -9.78
N SER A 388 11.38 -8.68 -9.79
CA SER A 388 12.59 -8.40 -9.03
C SER A 388 13.34 -7.18 -9.58
N LYS A 389 13.43 -7.03 -10.89
CA LYS A 389 14.04 -5.84 -11.53
C LYS A 389 13.26 -4.57 -11.19
N ALA A 390 11.95 -4.58 -11.39
CA ALA A 390 11.09 -3.43 -11.10
C ALA A 390 11.14 -3.03 -9.62
N LYS A 391 11.15 -4.02 -8.70
CA LYS A 391 11.31 -3.77 -7.26
C LYS A 391 12.60 -3.01 -6.94
N ILE A 392 13.70 -3.41 -7.57
CA ILE A 392 15.00 -2.79 -7.35
C ILE A 392 15.02 -1.38 -7.92
N GLU A 393 14.54 -1.18 -9.15
CA GLU A 393 14.44 0.15 -9.78
C GLU A 393 13.64 1.13 -8.90
N GLU A 394 12.51 0.70 -8.35
CA GLU A 394 11.69 1.51 -7.43
C GLU A 394 12.40 1.87 -6.13
N ILE A 395 13.25 0.98 -5.62
CA ILE A 395 14.06 1.28 -4.44
C ILE A 395 15.19 2.24 -4.79
N GLU A 396 15.81 2.09 -5.96
CA GLU A 396 16.90 2.94 -6.42
C GLU A 396 16.48 4.39 -6.67
N LEU A 397 15.23 4.63 -7.05
CA LEU A 397 14.69 5.99 -7.24
C LEU A 397 14.52 6.77 -5.93
N GLU A 398 14.36 6.09 -4.79
CA GLU A 398 13.97 6.73 -3.52
C GLU A 398 14.96 6.47 -2.37
N ASN A 399 15.92 5.55 -2.52
CA ASN A 399 16.87 5.19 -1.48
C ASN A 399 18.29 5.12 -2.06
N GLU A 400 18.95 6.28 -2.08
CA GLU A 400 20.31 6.44 -2.59
C GLU A 400 21.35 5.57 -1.85
N PRO A 401 21.29 5.39 -0.50
CA PRO A 401 22.12 4.41 0.19
C PRO A 401 21.99 2.98 -0.36
N LEU A 402 20.77 2.46 -0.53
CA LEU A 402 20.57 1.11 -1.06
C LEU A 402 20.99 0.99 -2.52
N LYS A 403 20.75 2.01 -3.33
CA LYS A 403 21.20 2.05 -4.72
C LYS A 403 22.71 1.86 -4.84
N ARG A 404 23.49 2.53 -3.97
CA ARG A 404 24.95 2.34 -3.92
C ARG A 404 25.31 0.88 -3.63
N VAL A 405 24.61 0.23 -2.68
CA VAL A 405 24.85 -1.18 -2.35
C VAL A 405 24.44 -2.13 -3.48
N PHE A 406 23.29 -1.90 -4.12
CA PHE A 406 22.83 -2.70 -5.26
C PHE A 406 23.80 -2.59 -6.44
N ASN A 407 24.34 -1.41 -6.72
CA ASN A 407 25.36 -1.23 -7.74
C ASN A 407 26.64 -2.04 -7.43
N LYS A 408 27.12 -2.04 -6.17
CA LYS A 408 28.24 -2.90 -5.75
C LYS A 408 27.94 -4.38 -6.02
N LEU A 409 26.73 -4.85 -5.67
CA LEU A 409 26.30 -6.23 -5.88
C LEU A 409 26.20 -6.61 -7.37
N ARG A 410 25.68 -5.70 -8.22
CA ARG A 410 25.60 -5.92 -9.68
C ARG A 410 26.96 -5.93 -10.36
N GLN A 411 27.96 -5.24 -9.81
CA GLN A 411 29.32 -5.21 -10.37
C GLN A 411 30.17 -6.43 -9.98
N LEU A 412 29.66 -7.33 -9.13
CA LEU A 412 30.38 -8.55 -8.77
C LEU A 412 30.61 -9.46 -9.99
N PRO A 413 31.75 -10.18 -10.03
CA PRO A 413 31.99 -11.22 -11.03
C PRO A 413 30.87 -12.27 -11.02
N PRO A 414 30.50 -12.86 -12.17
CA PRO A 414 29.45 -13.88 -12.25
C PRO A 414 29.62 -15.05 -11.28
N ASP A 415 30.88 -15.46 -11.02
CA ASP A 415 31.19 -16.55 -10.09
C ASP A 415 30.80 -16.25 -8.63
N ASN A 416 30.76 -14.97 -8.26
CA ASN A 416 30.41 -14.51 -6.92
C ASN A 416 28.92 -14.17 -6.80
N LYS A 417 28.17 -14.15 -7.91
CA LYS A 417 26.71 -13.92 -7.95
C LYS A 417 25.94 -15.22 -7.70
N LYS A 418 26.19 -15.83 -6.55
CA LYS A 418 25.55 -17.08 -6.10
C LYS A 418 24.90 -16.89 -4.74
N SER A 419 23.67 -17.38 -4.59
CA SER A 419 22.96 -17.43 -3.31
C SER A 419 22.97 -18.87 -2.77
N PRO A 420 23.43 -19.10 -1.52
CA PRO A 420 24.03 -18.13 -0.60
C PRO A 420 25.48 -17.73 -0.97
N PHE A 421 25.94 -16.61 -0.41
CA PHE A 421 27.31 -16.11 -0.49
C PHE A 421 27.95 -15.95 0.91
N GLN A 422 29.27 -15.75 0.95
CA GLN A 422 30.04 -15.41 2.16
C GLN A 422 30.57 -13.97 2.07
N LEU A 423 30.83 -13.31 3.20
CA LEU A 423 31.29 -11.92 3.21
C LEU A 423 32.63 -11.75 2.51
N GLU A 424 33.54 -12.72 2.63
CA GLU A 424 34.87 -12.67 2.03
C GLU A 424 34.78 -12.68 0.49
N SER A 425 33.71 -13.26 -0.06
CA SER A 425 33.46 -13.33 -1.51
C SER A 425 32.83 -12.05 -2.08
N ILE A 426 32.30 -11.17 -1.22
CA ILE A 426 31.53 -10.00 -1.62
C ILE A 426 32.06 -8.77 -0.87
N ARG A 427 32.69 -7.83 -1.60
CA ARG A 427 33.35 -6.62 -1.05
C ARG A 427 32.35 -5.58 -0.51
N LEU A 428 31.53 -5.96 0.46
CA LEU A 428 30.58 -5.10 1.17
C LEU A 428 31.11 -4.75 2.56
N SER A 429 30.87 -3.51 2.99
CA SER A 429 31.18 -3.06 4.35
C SER A 429 30.18 -3.63 5.37
N ALA A 430 30.51 -3.52 6.65
CA ALA A 430 29.56 -3.87 7.72
C ALA A 430 28.27 -3.03 7.65
N GLU A 431 28.39 -1.75 7.27
CA GLU A 431 27.26 -0.85 7.06
C GLU A 431 26.38 -1.30 5.88
N ASP A 432 26.99 -1.69 4.76
CA ASP A 432 26.26 -2.22 3.60
C ASP A 432 25.44 -3.47 4.00
N ILE A 433 26.04 -4.35 4.82
CA ILE A 433 25.37 -5.57 5.32
C ILE A 433 24.24 -5.25 6.28
N SER A 434 24.41 -4.27 7.18
CA SER A 434 23.32 -3.80 8.05
C SER A 434 22.17 -3.28 7.20
N LEU A 435 22.46 -2.41 6.24
CA LEU A 435 21.46 -1.81 5.38
C LEU A 435 20.65 -2.86 4.59
N LEU A 436 21.31 -3.89 4.05
CA LEU A 436 20.63 -4.99 3.36
C LEU A 436 19.75 -5.85 4.28
N LYS A 437 20.16 -6.06 5.54
CA LYS A 437 19.36 -6.78 6.55
C LYS A 437 18.16 -5.95 6.98
N ASP A 438 18.38 -4.68 7.27
CA ASP A 438 17.35 -3.75 7.74
C ASP A 438 16.22 -3.59 6.70
N ASN A 439 16.55 -3.76 5.41
CA ASN A 439 15.59 -3.75 4.30
C ASN A 439 15.14 -5.14 3.83
N GLY A 440 15.44 -6.21 4.59
CA GLY A 440 14.95 -7.57 4.31
C GLY A 440 15.52 -8.22 3.04
N VAL A 441 16.54 -7.61 2.42
CA VAL A 441 17.17 -8.09 1.20
C VAL A 441 17.94 -9.38 1.47
N ILE A 442 18.64 -9.44 2.61
CA ILE A 442 19.45 -10.60 2.99
C ILE A 442 19.16 -11.10 4.40
N ILE A 443 19.45 -12.38 4.63
CA ILE A 443 19.45 -13.00 5.95
C ILE A 443 20.71 -13.84 6.15
N ALA A 444 21.27 -13.83 7.35
CA ALA A 444 22.44 -14.64 7.72
C ALA A 444 22.01 -16.01 8.26
N ASP A 445 22.64 -17.11 7.85
CA ASP A 445 22.43 -18.44 8.42
C ASP A 445 23.80 -19.11 8.57
N GLY A 446 24.32 -19.09 9.80
CA GLY A 446 25.72 -19.40 10.08
C GLY A 446 26.65 -18.35 9.45
N ASP A 447 27.62 -18.82 8.68
CA ASP A 447 28.61 -18.04 7.94
C ASP A 447 28.11 -17.52 6.58
N LYS A 448 26.86 -17.82 6.23
CA LYS A 448 26.30 -17.62 4.88
C LYS A 448 25.19 -16.60 4.87
N TYR A 449 25.13 -15.85 3.78
CA TYR A 449 24.12 -14.85 3.52
C TYR A 449 23.26 -15.29 2.34
N TYR A 450 21.95 -15.27 2.54
CA TYR A 450 20.96 -15.60 1.53
C TYR A 450 20.27 -14.32 1.08
N ILE A 451 19.91 -14.24 -0.20
CA ILE A 451 19.14 -13.13 -0.78
C ILE A 451 17.69 -13.58 -0.96
N SER A 452 16.74 -12.75 -0.56
CA SER A 452 15.31 -13.02 -0.74
C SER A 452 14.94 -13.04 -2.22
N GLU A 453 13.97 -13.89 -2.57
CA GLU A 453 13.69 -14.19 -3.97
C GLU A 453 13.27 -12.94 -4.76
N ILE A 454 12.54 -12.02 -4.13
CA ILE A 454 12.09 -10.75 -4.71
C ILE A 454 13.24 -9.82 -5.10
N PHE A 455 14.46 -10.00 -4.58
CA PHE A 455 15.66 -9.23 -4.98
C PHE A 455 16.67 -10.04 -5.79
N ARG A 456 16.70 -11.37 -5.58
CA ARG A 456 17.77 -12.24 -6.07
C ARG A 456 17.96 -12.17 -7.58
N LEU A 457 16.87 -12.26 -8.35
CA LEU A 457 16.94 -12.31 -9.81
C LEU A 457 17.33 -10.96 -10.42
N GLY A 458 16.77 -9.86 -9.93
CA GLY A 458 17.10 -8.51 -10.41
C GLY A 458 18.52 -8.06 -10.04
N LEU A 459 19.10 -8.58 -8.95
CA LEU A 459 20.52 -8.39 -8.62
C LEU A 459 21.45 -9.32 -9.43
N GLY A 460 20.89 -10.25 -10.21
CA GLY A 460 21.63 -11.19 -11.05
C GLY A 460 22.22 -12.39 -10.32
N PHE A 461 21.70 -12.74 -9.13
CA PHE A 461 22.19 -13.86 -8.35
C PHE A 461 21.53 -15.18 -8.77
N SER A 462 22.35 -16.18 -9.06
CA SER A 462 21.91 -17.56 -9.31
C SER A 462 21.72 -18.35 -8.01
N GLN A 463 20.84 -19.36 -8.03
CA GLN A 463 20.66 -20.25 -6.88
C GLN A 463 21.67 -21.40 -6.96
N ASN A 464 22.42 -21.65 -5.88
CA ASN A 464 23.31 -22.81 -5.82
C ASN A 464 22.53 -24.13 -5.77
N VAL A 465 22.98 -25.12 -6.56
CA VAL A 465 22.40 -26.47 -6.61
C VAL A 465 22.45 -27.13 -5.22
N GLY A 466 21.35 -27.77 -4.81
CA GLY A 466 21.26 -28.49 -3.53
C GLY A 466 20.99 -27.64 -2.28
N LYS A 467 20.76 -26.33 -2.42
CA LYS A 467 20.48 -25.41 -1.30
C LYS A 467 18.99 -25.28 -0.96
N PRO A 468 18.64 -24.79 0.26
CA PRO A 468 17.24 -24.67 0.68
C PRO A 468 16.44 -23.86 -0.34
N LYS A 469 15.35 -24.46 -0.82
CA LYS A 469 14.45 -23.81 -1.78
C LYS A 469 13.78 -22.61 -1.12
N ILE A 470 13.30 -21.67 -1.92
CA ILE A 470 12.58 -20.43 -1.52
C ILE A 470 11.73 -20.63 -0.25
N MET A 471 10.87 -21.67 -0.24
CA MET A 471 9.98 -21.99 0.89
C MET A 471 10.70 -22.27 2.22
N ALA A 472 11.84 -22.95 2.19
CA ALA A 472 12.59 -23.29 3.39
C ALA A 472 13.26 -22.06 4.00
N LEU A 473 13.84 -21.19 3.16
CA LEU A 473 14.46 -19.93 3.61
C LEU A 473 13.40 -18.97 4.14
N TYR A 474 12.28 -18.85 3.44
CA TYR A 474 11.14 -18.05 3.90
C TYR A 474 10.65 -18.49 5.29
N ARG A 475 10.47 -19.80 5.51
CA ARG A 475 10.08 -20.34 6.84
C ARG A 475 11.11 -20.03 7.92
N ARG A 476 12.41 -20.16 7.62
CA ARG A 476 13.48 -19.83 8.58
C ARG A 476 13.49 -18.35 8.94
N ALA A 477 13.36 -17.46 7.96
CA ALA A 477 13.29 -16.02 8.21
C ALA A 477 12.10 -15.69 9.12
N ARG A 478 10.94 -16.29 8.86
CA ARG A 478 9.74 -16.13 9.68
C ARG A 478 9.84 -16.66 11.11
N GLN A 479 10.76 -17.58 11.42
CA GLN A 479 10.98 -18.07 12.78
C GLN A 479 11.83 -17.10 13.63
N ARG A 480 12.45 -16.09 12.99
CA ARG A 480 13.32 -15.11 13.66
C ARG A 480 12.65 -13.74 13.86
N LEU A 481 11.48 -13.55 13.28
CA LEU A 481 10.58 -12.40 13.46
C LEU A 481 9.55 -12.76 14.53
#